data_AF-A0A3C0EBT3-F1
#
_entry.id   AF-A0A3C0EBT3-F1
#
_cell.length_a   1.000
_cell.length_b   1.000
_cell.length_c   1.000
_cell.angle_alpha   90.00
_cell.angle_beta   90.00
_cell.angle_gamma   90.00
#
_symmetry.space_group_name_H-M   'P 1'
#
loop_
_entity.id
_entity.type
_entity.pdbx_description
1 polymer ?
#
loop_
_entity_poly.entity_id
_entity_poly.type
_entity_poly.pdbx_seq_one_letter_code
_entity_poly.pdbx_strand_id
1 'polypeptide(L)'
;MDRETNLVRLSRKEWAVLKVLIGCGGTAIQSHQLMDRSLNREGQQGTRDLYKHIGKLRTKLEIDPQNPRRIILERGRGYRLEGPDSSWPVIIHPDGIFFGDGPPPTRNSPSAT
;
A
#
# COMPACT_ATOMS: atom_id res chain seq x y z
N MET A 1 -26.57 9.76 -0.39
CA MET A 1 -25.76 8.56 -0.12
C MET A 1 -24.45 9.04 0.43
N ASP A 2 -24.44 9.17 1.74
CA ASP A 2 -23.32 9.65 2.53
C ASP A 2 -22.15 8.68 2.33
N ARG A 3 -21.07 9.17 1.74
CA ARG A 3 -19.79 8.44 1.75
C ARG A 3 -19.34 8.46 3.21
N GLU A 4 -19.78 7.48 3.99
CA GLU A 4 -19.21 7.23 5.30
C GLU A 4 -17.71 7.03 5.07
N THR A 5 -16.93 8.02 5.50
CA THR A 5 -15.51 8.07 5.23
C THR A 5 -14.89 6.90 5.98
N ASN A 6 -14.50 5.86 5.26
CA ASN A 6 -13.84 4.71 5.85
C ASN A 6 -12.42 5.12 6.27
N LEU A 7 -12.25 5.36 7.57
CA LEU A 7 -10.99 5.79 8.18
C LEU A 7 -10.18 4.57 8.65
N VAL A 8 -8.97 4.42 8.13
CA VAL A 8 -8.06 3.34 8.51
C VAL A 8 -6.83 3.90 9.19
N ARG A 9 -6.56 3.46 10.44
CA ARG A 9 -5.34 3.81 11.16
C ARG A 9 -4.23 2.80 10.93
N LEU A 10 -3.09 3.26 10.43
CA LEU A 10 -1.89 2.45 10.26
C LEU A 10 -0.80 2.84 11.27
N SER A 11 -0.13 1.83 11.80
CA SER A 11 1.11 2.02 12.55
C SER A 11 2.25 2.43 11.62
N ARG A 12 3.32 2.99 12.20
CA ARG A 12 4.57 3.35 11.51
C ARG A 12 5.06 2.23 10.56
N LYS A 13 5.19 1.00 11.08
CA LYS A 13 5.64 -0.17 10.30
C LYS A 13 4.67 -0.62 9.19
N GLU A 14 3.36 -0.57 9.43
CA GLU A 14 2.38 -0.91 8.39
C GLU A 14 2.42 0.13 7.26
N TRP A 15 2.53 1.41 7.63
CA TRP A 15 2.67 2.50 6.68
C TRP A 15 3.97 2.42 5.89
N ALA A 16 5.09 2.03 6.50
CA ALA A 16 6.36 1.85 5.80
C ALA A 16 6.26 0.85 4.64
N VAL A 17 5.61 -0.30 4.87
CA VAL A 17 5.38 -1.31 3.83
C VAL A 17 4.45 -0.76 2.74
N LEU A 18 3.33 -0.16 3.12
CA LEU A 18 2.38 0.40 2.16
C LEU A 18 2.99 1.52 1.31
N LYS A 19 3.79 2.42 1.91
CA LYS A 19 4.47 3.53 1.24
C LYS A 19 5.42 3.05 0.15
N VAL A 20 6.11 1.91 0.36
CA VAL A 20 6.94 1.30 -0.69
C VAL A 20 6.08 0.80 -1.84
N LEU A 21 4.99 0.09 -1.55
CA LEU A 21 4.06 -0.43 -2.56
C LEU A 21 3.40 0.70 -3.39
N ILE A 22 2.99 1.80 -2.75
CA ILE A 22 2.49 3.00 -3.42
C ILE A 22 3.55 3.56 -4.37
N GLY A 23 4.80 3.67 -3.91
CA GLY A 23 5.92 4.16 -4.71
C GLY A 23 6.28 3.27 -5.91
N CYS A 24 5.87 2.00 -5.92
CA CYS A 24 6.03 1.11 -7.07
C CYS A 24 5.00 1.36 -8.18
N GLY A 25 3.97 2.20 -7.96
CA GLY A 25 3.03 2.61 -9.00
C GLY A 25 2.27 1.43 -9.65
N GLY A 26 1.98 0.39 -8.87
CA GLY A 26 1.38 -0.83 -9.38
C GLY A 26 2.33 -1.80 -10.09
N THR A 27 3.65 -1.62 -9.98
CA THR A 27 4.62 -2.66 -10.35
C THR A 27 4.86 -3.62 -9.19
N ALA A 28 5.00 -4.91 -9.46
CA ALA A 28 5.33 -5.90 -8.43
C ALA A 28 6.76 -5.72 -7.89
N ILE A 29 6.93 -5.87 -6.58
CA ILE A 29 8.22 -5.85 -5.89
C ILE A 29 8.44 -7.14 -5.08
N GLN A 30 9.65 -7.70 -5.19
CA GLN A 30 10.01 -8.93 -4.48
C GLN A 30 10.04 -8.73 -2.96
N SER A 31 9.68 -9.78 -2.20
CA SER A 31 9.56 -9.73 -0.74
C SER A 31 10.82 -9.21 -0.04
N HIS A 32 12.01 -9.64 -0.46
CA HIS A 32 13.27 -9.18 0.15
C HIS A 32 13.52 -7.69 -0.11
N GLN A 33 13.20 -7.18 -1.31
CA GLN A 33 13.34 -5.77 -1.64
C GLN A 33 12.30 -4.91 -0.90
N LEU A 34 11.08 -5.41 -0.76
CA LEU A 34 10.03 -4.75 0.02
C LEU A 34 10.43 -4.65 1.50
N MET A 35 10.99 -5.72 2.05
CA MET A 35 11.52 -5.73 3.42
C MET A 35 12.66 -4.71 3.58
N ASP A 36 13.67 -4.75 2.71
CA ASP A 36 14.82 -3.84 2.77
C ASP A 36 14.40 -2.36 2.64
N ARG A 37 13.58 -2.03 1.64
CA ARG A 37 13.14 -0.64 1.41
C ARG A 37 12.22 -0.10 2.49
N SER A 38 11.42 -0.95 3.13
CA SER A 38 10.55 -0.52 4.24
C SER A 38 11.33 -0.29 5.54
N LEU A 39 12.47 -0.95 5.73
CA LEU A 39 13.39 -0.74 6.85
C LEU A 39 14.28 0.48 6.67
N ASN A 40 14.87 0.64 5.49
CA ASN A 40 15.83 1.72 5.18
C ASN A 40 15.22 3.13 5.33
N ARG A 41 13.89 3.26 5.18
CA ARG A 41 13.20 4.56 5.32
C ARG A 41 12.85 4.93 6.76
N GLU A 42 12.93 4.00 7.71
CA GLU A 42 12.40 4.21 9.07
C GLU A 42 13.47 4.09 10.16
N GLY A 43 14.73 3.81 9.80
CA GLY A 43 15.86 3.77 10.74
C GLY A 43 15.70 2.73 11.86
N GLN A 44 14.76 1.79 11.73
CA GLN A 44 14.38 0.83 12.76
C GLN A 44 15.01 -0.53 12.51
N GLN A 45 15.66 -1.08 13.53
CA GLN A 45 15.88 -2.51 13.61
C GLN A 45 14.53 -3.24 13.71
N GLY A 46 14.25 -4.10 12.74
CA GLY A 46 13.28 -5.19 12.90
C GLY A 46 11.91 -4.98 12.24
N THR A 47 11.84 -5.50 11.02
CA THR A 47 10.62 -6.00 10.38
C THR A 47 10.92 -7.43 9.98
N ARG A 48 11.19 -8.32 10.95
CA ARG A 48 11.45 -9.74 10.66
C ARG A 48 10.26 -10.43 9.98
N ASP A 49 9.05 -9.85 10.07
CA ASP A 49 7.84 -10.45 9.51
C ASP A 49 7.11 -9.54 8.52
N LEU A 50 7.66 -9.36 7.32
CA LEU A 50 6.93 -8.74 6.20
C LEU A 50 5.54 -9.35 6.03
N TYR A 51 5.42 -10.68 6.10
CA TYR A 51 4.15 -11.40 5.96
C TYR A 51 3.10 -10.99 7.01
N LYS A 52 3.51 -10.74 8.26
CA LYS A 52 2.63 -10.25 9.32
C LYS A 52 2.11 -8.87 8.99
N HIS A 53 2.95 -7.98 8.47
CA HIS A 53 2.53 -6.63 8.07
C HIS A 53 1.61 -6.66 6.86
N ILE A 54 1.87 -7.50 5.87
CA ILE A 54 0.95 -7.73 4.74
C ILE A 54 -0.41 -8.24 5.23
N GLY A 55 -0.43 -9.21 6.15
CA GLY A 55 -1.66 -9.72 6.75
C GLY A 55 -2.46 -8.61 7.45
N LYS A 56 -1.81 -7.79 8.29
CA LYS A 56 -2.46 -6.65 8.96
C LYS A 56 -2.96 -5.59 7.99
N LEU A 57 -2.20 -5.29 6.95
CA LEU A 57 -2.62 -4.37 5.90
C LEU A 57 -3.86 -4.92 5.19
N ARG A 58 -3.90 -6.21 4.86
CA ARG A 58 -5.08 -6.83 4.24
C ARG A 58 -6.29 -6.80 5.14
N THR A 59 -6.15 -7.08 6.44
CA THR A 59 -7.26 -6.96 7.41
C THR A 59 -7.85 -5.55 7.48
N LYS A 60 -7.03 -4.52 7.24
CA LYS A 60 -7.44 -3.12 7.35
C LYS A 60 -7.92 -2.51 6.02
N LEU A 61 -7.32 -2.94 4.93
CA LEU A 61 -7.52 -2.34 3.61
C LEU A 61 -8.39 -3.20 2.71
N GLU A 62 -8.49 -4.50 2.90
CA GLU A 62 -9.31 -5.34 2.02
C GLU A 62 -10.72 -5.49 2.60
N ILE A 63 -11.71 -5.60 1.72
CA ILE A 63 -13.06 -6.03 2.11
C ILE A 63 -13.00 -7.50 2.58
N ASP A 64 -12.27 -8.33 1.83
CA ASP A 64 -11.98 -9.72 2.18
C ASP A 64 -10.45 -9.95 2.19
N PRO A 65 -9.82 -10.09 3.37
CA PRO A 65 -8.39 -10.30 3.48
C PRO A 65 -7.88 -11.62 2.86
N GLN A 66 -8.74 -12.63 2.70
CA GLN A 66 -8.39 -13.92 2.07
C GLN A 66 -8.42 -13.83 0.54
N ASN A 67 -9.23 -12.92 -0.01
CA ASN A 67 -9.34 -12.63 -1.43
C ASN A 67 -8.91 -11.17 -1.71
N PRO A 68 -7.61 -10.85 -1.51
CA PRO A 68 -7.12 -9.48 -1.59
C PRO A 68 -7.26 -8.92 -3.00
N ARG A 69 -7.76 -7.69 -3.11
CA ARG A 69 -7.88 -6.94 -4.37
C ARG A 69 -6.92 -5.77 -4.45
N ARG A 70 -6.44 -5.24 -3.32
CA ARG A 70 -5.50 -4.10 -3.27
C ARG A 70 -4.06 -4.55 -3.16
N ILE A 71 -3.74 -5.53 -2.29
CA ILE A 71 -2.38 -6.04 -2.09
C ILE A 71 -2.26 -7.44 -2.69
N ILE A 72 -1.86 -7.49 -3.96
CA ILE A 72 -1.82 -8.71 -4.76
C ILE A 72 -0.47 -9.40 -4.62
N LEU A 73 -0.47 -10.72 -4.44
CA LEU A 73 0.72 -11.55 -4.59
C LEU A 73 0.79 -12.07 -6.03
N GLU A 74 1.72 -11.53 -6.80
CA GLU A 74 2.03 -11.97 -8.15
C GLU A 74 3.11 -13.07 -8.08
N ARG A 75 2.70 -14.32 -8.35
CA ARG A 75 3.57 -15.50 -8.22
C ARG A 75 4.87 -15.30 -9.00
N GLY A 76 6.01 -15.47 -8.33
CA GLY A 76 7.34 -15.29 -8.92
C GLY A 76 7.83 -13.83 -9.03
N ARG A 77 6.96 -12.83 -8.82
CA ARG A 77 7.31 -11.40 -8.95
C ARG A 77 7.19 -10.62 -7.64
N GLY A 78 6.38 -11.10 -6.70
CA GLY A 78 6.25 -10.53 -5.35
C GLY A 78 4.93 -9.80 -5.16
N TYR A 79 4.94 -8.69 -4.42
CA TYR A 79 3.73 -7.96 -4.06
C TYR A 79 3.50 -6.75 -4.94
N ARG A 80 2.26 -6.50 -5.33
CA ARG A 80 1.81 -5.37 -6.14
C ARG A 80 0.65 -4.66 -5.46
N LEU A 81 0.59 -3.34 -5.60
CA LEU A 81 -0.56 -2.54 -5.18
C LEU A 81 -1.50 -2.31 -6.37
N GLU A 82 -2.80 -2.42 -6.14
CA GLU A 82 -3.83 -2.09 -7.12
C GLU A 82 -4.72 -0.96 -6.59
N GLY A 83 -4.78 0.15 -7.33
CA GLY A 83 -5.21 1.44 -6.79
C GLY A 83 -4.18 1.99 -5.81
N PRO A 84 -4.11 3.32 -5.65
CA PRO A 84 -5.16 4.04 -4.94
C PRO A 84 -6.20 4.60 -5.91
N ASP A 85 -7.48 4.41 -5.62
CA ASP A 85 -8.61 5.00 -6.37
C ASP A 85 -9.65 5.59 -5.40
N SER A 86 -10.73 6.18 -5.92
CA SER A 86 -11.76 6.81 -5.08
C SER A 86 -12.52 5.85 -4.14
N SER A 87 -12.30 4.53 -4.22
CA SER A 87 -12.86 3.53 -3.30
C SER A 87 -11.95 3.24 -2.10
N TRP A 88 -10.70 3.70 -2.13
CA TRP A 88 -9.75 3.48 -1.04
C TRP A 88 -10.15 4.25 0.23
N PRO A 89 -9.88 3.67 1.42
CA PRO A 89 -10.12 4.36 2.67
C PRO A 89 -9.17 5.55 2.82
N VAL A 90 -9.57 6.52 3.65
CA VAL A 90 -8.66 7.56 4.12
C VAL A 90 -7.77 6.96 5.20
N ILE A 91 -6.46 7.04 5.00
CA ILE A 91 -5.46 6.41 5.86
C ILE A 91 -4.86 7.45 6.79
N ILE A 92 -4.93 7.20 8.10
CA ILE A 92 -4.31 8.02 9.14
C ILE A 92 -3.06 7.28 9.63
N HIS A 93 -1.90 7.94 9.61
CA HIS A 93 -0.63 7.35 10.04
C HIS A 93 0.25 8.40 10.75
N PRO A 94 1.37 8.00 11.38
CA PRO A 94 2.18 8.92 12.20
C PRO A 94 2.79 10.11 11.46
N ASP A 95 2.94 10.03 10.13
CA ASP A 95 3.49 11.13 9.32
C ASP A 95 2.39 11.96 8.61
N GLY A 96 1.10 11.68 8.84
CA GLY A 96 0.00 12.44 8.23
C GLY A 96 -1.24 11.63 7.82
N ILE A 97 -1.97 12.15 6.83
CA ILE A 97 -3.18 11.56 6.26
C ILE A 97 -2.94 11.31 4.77
N PHE A 98 -3.32 10.12 4.30
CA PHE A 98 -3.28 9.74 2.90
C PHE A 98 -4.70 9.53 2.38
N PHE A 99 -5.05 10.25 1.31
CA PHE A 99 -6.35 10.13 0.66
C PHE A 99 -6.27 9.08 -0.45
N GLY A 100 -7.25 8.19 -0.46
CA GLY A 100 -7.29 7.00 -1.30
C GLY A 100 -7.29 7.27 -2.80
N ASP A 101 -7.56 8.49 -3.25
CA ASP A 101 -7.53 8.89 -4.66
C ASP A 101 -6.11 9.05 -5.24
N GLY A 102 -5.07 8.86 -4.41
CA GLY A 102 -3.68 8.95 -4.83
C GLY A 102 -3.24 10.39 -5.14
N PRO A 103 -1.94 10.64 -5.41
CA PRO A 103 -1.53 11.90 -5.99
C PRO A 103 -2.24 12.09 -7.35
N PRO A 104 -2.65 13.32 -7.71
CA PRO A 104 -3.36 13.57 -8.97
C PRO A 104 -2.59 12.94 -10.14
N PRO A 105 -3.26 12.39 -11.16
CA PRO A 105 -2.58 11.79 -12.30
C PRO A 105 -1.60 12.82 -12.84
N THR A 106 -0.30 12.51 -12.78
CA THR A 106 0.68 13.37 -13.44
C THR A 106 0.35 13.35 -14.92
N ARG A 107 -0.03 14.52 -15.42
CA ARG A 107 -0.39 14.78 -16.81
C ARG A 107 0.80 14.45 -17.70
N ASN A 108 0.95 13.19 -18.10
CA ASN A 108 1.73 12.76 -19.24
C ASN A 108 1.28 11.36 -19.67
N SER A 109 0.10 11.32 -20.27
CA SER A 109 -0.17 10.37 -21.35
C SER A 109 0.39 11.00 -22.63
N PRO A 110 1.42 10.45 -23.30
CA PRO A 110 1.49 10.65 -24.72
C PRO A 110 0.31 9.87 -25.31
N SER A 111 -0.64 10.61 -25.87
CA SER A 111 -1.68 10.04 -26.71
C SER A 111 -1.04 9.09 -27.72
N ALA A 112 -1.61 7.88 -27.81
CA ALA A 112 -1.34 7.00 -28.93
C ALA A 112 -1.52 7.78 -30.24
N THR A 113 -0.53 7.69 -31.12
CA THR A 113 -0.64 7.95 -32.55
C THR A 113 -0.07 6.74 -33.26
#